data_AF-A0AAV2HFM0-F1
#
_entry.id   AF-A0AAV2HFM0-F1
#
_cell.length_a   1.000
_cell.length_b   1.000
_cell.length_c   1.000
_cell.angle_alpha   90.00
_cell.angle_beta   90.00
_cell.angle_gamma   90.00
#
_symmetry.space_group_name_H-M   'P 1'
#
loop_
_entity.id
_entity.type
_entity.pdbx_description
1 polymer ?
#
loop_
_entity_poly.entity_id
_entity_poly.type
_entity_poly.pdbx_seq_one_letter_code
_entity_poly.pdbx_strand_id
1 'polypeptide(L)'
;MTLNDAQGSTYTCNKAYLIDDTAMDLLCDAQILTTHLTLTGQDVGYLCSLSISGGRNVALKQRAVQSSDYNNIYIADKAVDGNRNTDIGQNSCTRTNDPDAQPNWNVKFSNIKLVNRYVLFN
;
A
#
# COMPACT_ATOMS: atom_id res chain seq x y z
N MET A 1 -1.79 -21.98 4.33
CA MET A 1 -1.72 -21.48 5.71
C MET A 1 -3.05 -20.83 6.06
N THR A 2 -3.49 -20.90 7.32
CA THR A 2 -4.71 -20.26 7.79
C THR A 2 -4.41 -19.26 8.90
N LEU A 3 -5.22 -18.20 8.94
CA LEU A 3 -5.23 -17.18 9.98
C LEU A 3 -6.53 -17.28 10.76
N ASN A 4 -6.45 -17.30 12.08
CA ASN A 4 -7.63 -17.19 12.94
C ASN A 4 -7.62 -15.84 13.66
N ASP A 5 -8.74 -15.14 13.66
CA ASP A 5 -8.92 -13.88 14.40
C ASP A 5 -9.33 -14.12 15.87
N ALA A 6 -9.41 -13.03 16.64
CA ALA A 6 -9.81 -13.08 18.04
C ALA A 6 -11.28 -13.50 18.25
N GLN A 7 -12.10 -13.42 17.19
CA GLN A 7 -13.50 -13.80 17.19
C GLN A 7 -13.70 -15.28 16.81
N GLY A 8 -12.63 -15.99 16.47
CA GLY A 8 -12.67 -17.39 16.05
C GLY A 8 -12.97 -17.60 14.57
N SER A 9 -12.96 -16.54 13.76
CA SER A 9 -13.12 -16.65 12.30
C SER A 9 -11.82 -17.14 11.68
N THR A 10 -11.92 -18.11 10.78
CA THR A 10 -10.79 -18.64 10.02
C THR A 10 -10.75 -18.04 8.63
N TYR A 11 -9.60 -17.51 8.24
CA TYR A 11 -9.30 -16.96 6.93
C TYR A 11 -8.21 -17.80 6.27
N THR A 12 -8.47 -18.23 5.03
CA THR A 12 -7.48 -18.94 4.24
C THR A 12 -6.67 -17.95 3.41
N CYS A 13 -5.36 -17.94 3.59
CA CYS A 13 -4.44 -17.10 2.81
C CYS A 13 -3.85 -17.95 1.69
N ASN A 14 -4.47 -17.86 0.51
CA ASN A 14 -4.22 -18.75 -0.62
C ASN A 14 -3.16 -18.22 -1.59
N LYS A 15 -2.70 -16.99 -1.41
CA LYS A 15 -1.69 -16.37 -2.27
C LYS A 15 -0.37 -16.37 -1.55
N ALA A 16 0.50 -17.31 -1.91
CA ALA A 16 1.86 -17.40 -1.39
C ALA A 16 2.86 -16.99 -2.48
N TYR A 17 3.78 -16.09 -2.15
CA TYR A 17 4.86 -15.66 -3.03
C TYR A 17 6.19 -15.93 -2.35
N LEU A 18 7.07 -16.69 -2.99
CA LEU A 18 8.46 -16.78 -2.54
C LEU A 18 9.16 -15.47 -2.91
N ILE A 19 9.64 -14.75 -1.90
CA ILE A 19 10.48 -13.56 -2.09
C ILE A 19 11.88 -14.02 -2.47
N ASP A 20 12.39 -15.02 -1.74
CA ASP A 20 13.64 -15.73 -1.97
C ASP A 20 13.56 -17.14 -1.33
N ASP A 21 14.71 -17.80 -1.17
CA ASP A 21 14.82 -19.13 -0.55
C ASP A 21 14.62 -19.12 0.98
N THR A 22 14.61 -17.94 1.60
CA THR A 22 14.46 -17.73 3.05
C THR A 22 13.14 -17.07 3.45
N ALA A 23 12.46 -16.42 2.51
CA ALA A 23 11.29 -15.60 2.79
C ALA A 23 10.11 -15.92 1.87
N MET A 24 8.96 -16.13 2.51
CA MET A 24 7.66 -16.30 1.84
C MET A 24 6.72 -15.20 2.30
N ASP A 25 6.03 -14.59 1.34
CA ASP A 25 4.96 -13.64 1.54
C ASP A 25 3.61 -14.34 1.41
N LEU A 26 2.71 -14.10 2.36
CA LEU A 26 1.37 -14.68 2.38
C LEU A 26 0.34 -13.57 2.34
N LEU A 27 -0.43 -13.55 1.25
CA LEU A 27 -1.51 -12.60 1.05
C LEU A 27 -2.86 -13.29 1.27
N CYS A 28 -3.70 -12.62 2.07
CA CYS A 28 -5.07 -13.04 2.34
C CYS A 28 -6.01 -12.11 1.57
N ASP A 29 -7.04 -12.67 0.94
CA ASP A 29 -8.02 -11.87 0.19
C ASP A 29 -9.01 -11.13 1.09
N ALA A 30 -9.03 -11.47 2.39
CA ALA A 30 -9.86 -10.83 3.39
C ALA A 30 -9.13 -9.67 4.09
N GLN A 31 -9.84 -8.55 4.31
CA GLN A 31 -9.42 -7.53 5.26
C GLN A 31 -9.76 -8.01 6.67
N ILE A 32 -8.74 -8.44 7.42
CA ILE A 32 -8.89 -8.97 8.78
C ILE A 32 -8.60 -7.85 9.77
N LEU A 33 -9.63 -7.41 10.51
CA LEU A 33 -9.51 -6.46 11.61
C LEU A 33 -9.51 -7.23 12.92
N THR A 34 -8.34 -7.41 13.53
CA THR A 34 -8.21 -8.18 14.77
C THR A 34 -7.13 -7.61 15.69
N THR A 35 -7.28 -7.84 16.99
CA THR A 35 -6.27 -7.57 18.02
C THR A 35 -5.36 -8.76 18.28
N HIS A 36 -5.79 -9.97 17.92
CA HIS A 36 -5.03 -11.20 18.06
C HIS A 36 -5.10 -12.04 16.78
N LEU A 37 -3.97 -12.65 16.42
CA LEU A 37 -3.85 -13.48 15.23
C LEU A 37 -3.19 -14.80 15.60
N THR A 38 -3.73 -15.91 15.12
CA THR A 38 -3.11 -17.23 15.24
C THR A 38 -2.80 -17.79 13.85
N LEU A 39 -1.52 -18.06 13.60
CA LEU A 39 -1.02 -18.71 12.38
C LEU A 39 -1.04 -20.23 12.58
N THR A 40 -1.63 -20.96 11.62
CA THR A 40 -1.60 -22.43 11.63
C THR A 40 -1.23 -23.00 10.27
N GLY A 41 -0.40 -24.04 10.24
CA GLY A 41 0.09 -24.67 9.02
C GLY A 41 1.28 -25.60 9.25
N GLN A 42 1.82 -26.18 8.18
CA GLN A 42 2.98 -27.08 8.27
C GLN A 42 4.27 -26.31 8.61
N ASP A 43 4.40 -25.07 8.14
CA ASP A 43 5.64 -24.29 8.24
C ASP A 43 5.74 -23.41 9.49
N VAL A 44 4.71 -23.36 10.35
CA VAL A 44 4.76 -22.56 11.59
C VAL A 44 5.57 -23.22 12.72
N GLY A 45 6.02 -24.47 12.53
CA GLY A 45 6.84 -25.19 13.51
C GLY A 45 8.22 -24.56 13.74
N TYR A 46 8.70 -23.73 12.82
CA TYR A 46 9.97 -23.02 12.93
C TYR A 46 9.89 -21.67 12.21
N LEU A 47 9.96 -20.57 12.97
CA LEU A 47 9.89 -19.20 12.44
C LEU A 47 11.08 -18.38 12.94
N CYS A 48 11.88 -17.83 12.01
CA CYS A 48 12.99 -16.94 12.35
C CYS A 48 12.55 -15.48 12.51
N SER A 49 11.60 -15.02 11.69
CA SER A 49 11.02 -13.68 11.77
C SER A 49 9.61 -13.70 11.20
N LEU A 50 8.75 -12.79 11.66
CA LEU A 50 7.37 -12.65 11.21
C LEU A 50 7.05 -11.18 10.97
N SER A 51 6.55 -10.87 9.77
CA SER A 51 6.08 -9.54 9.38
C SER A 51 4.59 -9.61 9.02
N ILE A 52 3.74 -8.87 9.75
CA ILE A 52 2.30 -8.79 9.48
C ILE A 52 2.00 -7.37 8.99
N SER A 53 1.45 -7.24 7.80
CA SER A 53 1.07 -5.94 7.23
C SER A 53 -0.40 -5.91 6.81
N GLY A 54 -1.16 -4.93 7.33
CA GLY A 54 -2.60 -4.79 7.09
C GLY A 54 -2.96 -3.96 5.85
N GLY A 55 -2.20 -4.08 4.76
CA GLY A 55 -2.45 -3.26 3.56
C GLY A 55 -2.26 -1.76 3.81
N ARG A 56 -1.12 -1.38 4.40
CA ARG A 56 -0.77 0.03 4.62
C ARG A 56 -0.66 0.73 3.26
N ASN A 57 -1.21 1.94 3.12
CA ASN A 57 -0.89 2.80 1.98
C ASN A 57 0.62 3.12 2.04
N VAL A 58 1.42 2.39 1.27
CA VAL A 58 2.88 2.54 1.25
C VAL A 58 3.33 3.84 0.56
N ALA A 59 2.44 4.49 -0.20
CA ALA A 59 2.66 5.79 -0.80
C ALA A 59 2.42 6.96 0.16
N LEU A 60 1.68 6.75 1.26
CA LEU A 60 1.34 7.80 2.22
C LEU A 60 2.60 8.52 2.73
N LYS A 61 2.63 9.84 2.54
CA LYS A 61 3.73 10.76 2.92
C LYS A 61 5.10 10.41 2.32
N GLN A 62 5.13 9.62 1.26
CA GLN A 62 6.34 9.42 0.48
C GLN A 62 6.63 10.64 -0.37
N ARG A 63 7.87 10.75 -0.85
CA ARG A 63 8.26 11.81 -1.78
C ARG A 63 7.66 11.53 -3.15
N ALA A 64 6.86 12.46 -3.66
CA ALA A 64 6.33 12.41 -5.01
C ALA A 64 6.92 13.52 -5.87
N VAL A 65 6.99 13.28 -7.19
CA VAL A 65 7.40 14.25 -8.20
C VAL A 65 6.50 14.06 -9.41
N GLN A 66 6.13 15.15 -10.07
CA GLN A 66 5.40 15.12 -11.33
C GLN A 66 6.13 15.94 -12.38
N SER A 67 5.75 15.78 -13.65
CA SER A 67 6.38 16.46 -14.80
C SER A 67 6.45 17.98 -14.64
N SER A 68 5.40 18.59 -14.09
CA SER A 68 5.30 20.02 -13.82
C SER A 68 4.29 20.30 -12.71
N ASP A 69 4.47 21.35 -11.93
CA ASP A 69 3.52 21.75 -10.88
C ASP A 69 2.70 22.97 -11.31
N TYR A 70 1.38 22.80 -11.42
CA TYR A 70 0.49 23.93 -11.74
C TYR A 70 0.46 24.95 -10.60
N ASN A 71 0.84 26.19 -10.92
CA ASN A 71 0.91 27.34 -10.02
C ASN A 71 1.75 27.12 -8.74
N ASN A 72 2.63 26.12 -8.69
CA ASN A 72 3.35 25.69 -7.47
C ASN A 72 2.46 25.33 -6.27
N ILE A 73 1.14 25.21 -6.46
CA ILE A 73 0.17 24.88 -5.40
C ILE A 73 -0.23 23.41 -5.50
N TYR A 74 -0.47 22.93 -6.72
CA TYR A 74 -0.98 21.59 -7.01
C TYR A 74 0.17 20.59 -7.19
N ILE A 75 1.08 20.58 -6.23
CA ILE A 75 2.31 19.78 -6.23
C ILE A 75 2.03 18.28 -6.10
N ALA A 76 2.96 17.45 -6.59
CA ALA A 76 2.86 16.00 -6.59
C ALA A 76 2.53 15.37 -5.22
N ASP A 77 3.03 15.95 -4.11
CA ASP A 77 2.87 15.40 -2.75
C ASP A 77 1.42 15.39 -2.27
N LYS A 78 0.51 16.16 -2.91
CA LYS A 78 -0.91 16.16 -2.58
C LYS A 78 -1.57 14.79 -2.79
N ALA A 79 -1.18 14.04 -3.82
CA ALA A 79 -1.70 12.68 -4.06
C ALA A 79 -1.32 11.67 -2.97
N VAL A 80 -0.35 12.00 -2.12
CA VAL A 80 0.15 11.14 -1.03
C VAL A 80 -0.03 11.76 0.34
N ASP A 81 -0.86 12.80 0.47
CA ASP A 81 -1.04 13.51 1.74
C ASP A 81 -2.00 12.81 2.73
N GLY A 82 -2.77 11.83 2.24
CA GLY A 82 -3.73 11.04 3.03
C GLY A 82 -5.17 11.55 2.96
N ASN A 83 -5.43 12.66 2.27
CA ASN A 83 -6.75 13.19 2.02
C ASN A 83 -7.25 12.71 0.64
N ARG A 84 -8.49 12.22 0.61
CA ARG A 84 -9.12 11.61 -0.58
C ARG A 84 -10.15 12.53 -1.23
N ASN A 85 -10.18 13.80 -0.85
CA ASN A 85 -11.11 14.76 -1.41
C ASN A 85 -10.75 15.04 -2.88
N THR A 86 -11.72 14.89 -3.76
CA THR A 86 -11.57 15.09 -5.21
C THR A 86 -11.93 16.51 -5.65
N ASP A 87 -12.43 17.36 -4.75
CA ASP A 87 -12.63 18.78 -5.02
C ASP A 87 -11.26 19.50 -5.04
N ILE A 88 -10.85 19.95 -6.23
CA ILE A 88 -9.60 20.68 -6.46
C ILE A 88 -9.49 21.96 -5.62
N GLY A 89 -10.62 22.56 -5.21
CA GLY A 89 -10.66 23.72 -4.32
C GLY A 89 -10.20 23.43 -2.89
N GLN A 90 -10.16 22.16 -2.50
CA GLN A 90 -9.79 21.71 -1.15
C GLN A 90 -8.27 21.51 -0.99
N ASN A 91 -7.47 21.90 -1.99
CA ASN A 91 -6.00 21.86 -1.96
C ASN A 91 -5.42 20.47 -1.65
N SER A 92 -6.08 19.40 -2.11
CA SER A 92 -5.70 17.99 -1.90
C SER A 92 -5.37 17.23 -3.20
N CYS A 93 -5.61 17.84 -4.36
CA CYS A 93 -5.31 17.23 -5.65
C CYS A 93 -3.97 17.74 -6.21
N THR A 94 -3.30 16.94 -7.03
CA THR A 94 -2.16 17.38 -7.84
C THR A 94 -2.64 17.84 -9.21
N ARG A 95 -1.85 18.65 -9.90
CA ARG A 95 -2.13 19.09 -11.27
C ARG A 95 -0.83 19.49 -11.96
N THR A 96 -0.62 18.95 -13.15
CA THR A 96 0.42 19.40 -14.08
C THR A 96 0.01 20.65 -14.85
N ASN A 97 0.96 21.35 -15.45
CA ASN A 97 0.65 22.48 -16.30
C ASN A 97 -0.27 22.10 -17.47
N ASP A 98 -0.95 23.10 -18.00
CA ASP A 98 -1.73 22.98 -19.23
C ASP A 98 -1.24 24.05 -20.22
N PRO A 99 -0.58 23.65 -21.33
CA PRO A 99 -0.29 22.27 -21.74
C PRO A 99 0.89 21.64 -20.98
N ASP A 100 0.83 20.33 -20.78
CA ASP A 100 1.98 19.47 -20.46
C ASP A 100 2.01 18.34 -21.49
N ALA A 101 3.08 18.28 -22.28
CA ALA A 101 3.17 17.39 -23.44
C ALA A 101 3.23 15.90 -23.05
N GLN A 102 3.77 15.56 -21.88
CA GLN A 102 3.94 14.19 -21.39
C GLN A 102 3.77 14.17 -19.86
N PRO A 103 2.54 14.35 -19.36
CA PRO A 103 2.29 14.43 -17.94
C PRO A 103 2.65 13.10 -17.27
N ASN A 104 3.42 13.16 -16.20
CA ASN A 104 3.78 11.99 -15.40
C ASN A 104 3.82 12.31 -13.92
N TRP A 105 3.60 11.30 -13.08
CA TRP A 105 3.69 11.38 -11.63
C TRP A 105 4.39 10.13 -11.12
N ASN A 106 5.36 10.31 -10.23
CA ASN A 106 6.22 9.25 -9.71
C ASN A 106 6.41 9.40 -8.20
N VAL A 107 6.42 8.27 -7.49
CA VAL A 107 6.67 8.21 -6.04
C VAL A 107 7.95 7.43 -5.76
N LYS A 108 8.80 7.98 -4.88
CA LYS A 108 10.02 7.31 -4.42
C LYS A 108 9.80 6.72 -3.03
N PHE A 109 10.04 5.42 -2.90
CA PHE A 109 10.04 4.73 -1.62
C PHE A 109 11.45 4.71 -1.01
N SER A 110 11.54 4.84 0.31
CA SER A 110 12.83 4.78 1.03
C SER A 110 13.43 3.37 1.11
N ASN A 111 12.57 2.35 1.07
CA ASN A 111 12.93 0.92 1.08
C ASN A 111 12.07 0.20 0.05
N ILE A 112 12.45 -1.03 -0.34
CA ILE A 112 11.64 -1.90 -1.20
C ILE A 112 10.22 -2.04 -0.61
N LYS A 113 9.21 -1.94 -1.47
CA LYS A 113 7.80 -2.12 -1.12
C LYS A 113 7.19 -3.22 -1.98
N LEU A 114 6.46 -4.11 -1.33
CA LEU A 114 5.49 -4.95 -2.01
C LEU A 114 4.33 -4.07 -2.47
N VAL A 115 4.10 -4.02 -3.79
CA VAL A 115 2.97 -3.30 -4.39
C VAL A 115 2.14 -4.30 -5.18
N ASN A 116 0.93 -4.57 -4.72
CA ASN A 116 -0.01 -5.50 -5.35
C ASN A 116 -1.37 -4.84 -5.70
N ARG A 117 -1.57 -3.58 -5.28
CA ARG A 117 -2.79 -2.81 -5.50
C ARG A 117 -2.48 -1.33 -5.53
N TYR A 118 -3.11 -0.62 -6.46
CA TYR A 118 -3.16 0.83 -6.52
C TYR A 118 -4.61 1.30 -6.65
N VAL A 119 -4.91 2.49 -6.13
CA VAL A 119 -6.23 3.14 -6.22
C VAL A 119 -5.99 4.59 -6.55
N LEU A 120 -6.71 5.11 -7.54
CA LEU A 120 -6.66 6.51 -7.94
C LEU A 120 -7.97 7.19 -7.50
N PHE A 121 -7.87 8.44 -7.05
CA PHE A 121 -9.00 9.30 -6.69
C PHE A 121 -8.89 10.56 -7.55
N ASN A 122 -9.93 10.86 -8.34
CA ASN A 122 -9.98 11.98 -9.28
C ASN A 122 -11.38 12.59 -9.33
#